data_AF-A0A7Y6UHG9-F1
#
_entry.id   AF-A0A7Y6UHG9-F1
#
_cell.length_a   1.000
_cell.length_b   1.000
_cell.length_c   1.000
_cell.angle_alpha   90.00
_cell.angle_beta   90.00
_cell.angle_gamma   90.00
#
_symmetry.space_group_name_H-M   'P 1'
#
loop_
_entity.id
_entity.type
_entity.pdbx_description
1 polymer ?
#
loop_
_entity_poly.entity_id
_entity_poly.type
_entity_poly.pdbx_seq_one_letter_code
_entity_poly.pdbx_strand_id
1 'polypeptide(L)' 'MNEIFDANAFKWFLTILTGGLAGVWVLYDLRNLIVTRKLDRADPVVRDRHFGYVMGIVIGVVGVLGCLKFHGVV' A
#
# COMPACT_ATOMS: atom_id res chain seq x y z
N MET A 1 10.39 10.15 35.18
CA MET A 1 10.75 9.24 34.07
C MET A 1 9.52 8.38 33.80
N ASN A 2 8.99 8.37 32.57
CA ASN A 2 7.84 7.56 32.07
C ASN A 2 6.58 8.33 31.57
N GLU A 3 6.73 9.49 30.92
CA GLU A 3 5.62 10.08 30.13
C GLU A 3 5.90 10.08 28.61
N ILE A 4 7.08 9.57 28.21
CA ILE A 4 7.71 9.83 26.91
C ILE A 4 8.32 8.53 26.34
N PHE A 5 7.56 7.43 26.31
CA PHE A 5 7.66 6.61 25.10
C PHE A 5 6.97 7.44 24.02
N ASP A 6 7.79 8.33 23.47
CA ASP A 6 7.49 9.48 22.63
C ASP A 6 6.33 9.18 21.67
N ALA A 7 5.15 9.77 21.96
CA ALA A 7 3.95 9.56 21.16
C ALA A 7 4.20 9.84 19.67
N ASN A 8 5.13 10.75 19.36
CA ASN A 8 5.56 11.02 17.99
C ASN A 8 6.41 9.88 17.42
N ALA A 9 7.36 9.33 18.17
CA ALA A 9 8.11 8.13 17.76
C ALA A 9 7.19 6.94 17.50
N PHE A 10 6.16 6.74 18.32
CA PHE A 10 5.17 5.68 18.11
C PHE A 10 4.32 5.91 16.84
N LYS A 11 3.88 7.15 16.60
CA LYS A 11 3.15 7.53 15.36
C LYS A 11 4.01 7.34 14.11
N TRP A 12 5.28 7.71 14.17
CA TRP A 12 6.24 7.52 13.08
C TRP A 12 6.53 6.04 12.84
N PHE A 13 6.71 5.25 13.89
CA PHE A 13 6.87 3.81 13.79
C PHE A 13 5.68 3.15 13.09
N LEU A 14 4.45 3.48 13.50
CA LEU A 14 3.24 2.99 12.84
C LEU A 14 3.15 3.46 11.39
N THR A 15 3.61 4.67 11.08
CA THR A 15 3.52 5.21 9.71
C THR A 15 4.55 4.59 8.78
N ILE A 16 5.77 4.34 9.26
CA ILE A 16 6.79 3.63 8.50
C ILE A 16 6.36 2.18 8.26
N LEU A 17 5.85 1.50 9.28
CA LEU A 17 5.37 0.12 9.11
C LEU A 17 4.17 0.05 8.18
N THR A 18 3.12 0.84 8.44
CA THR A 18 1.85 0.72 7.72
C THR A 18 1.92 1.37 6.35
N GLY A 19 2.41 2.62 6.29
CA GLY A 19 2.58 3.36 5.03
C GLY A 19 3.72 2.81 4.17
N GLY A 20 4.82 2.35 4.80
CA GLY A 20 5.92 1.72 4.09
C GLY A 20 5.54 0.36 3.52
N LEU A 21 4.88 -0.51 4.30
CA LEU A 21 4.37 -1.79 3.79
C LEU A 21 3.35 -1.56 2.67
N ALA A 22 2.43 -0.61 2.85
CA ALA A 22 1.46 -0.23 1.83
C ALA A 22 2.13 0.29 0.54
N GLY A 23 3.13 1.15 0.66
CA GLY A 23 3.90 1.67 -0.47
C GLY A 23 4.64 0.56 -1.23
N VAL A 24 5.31 -0.35 -0.50
CA VAL A 24 5.97 -1.52 -1.09
C VAL A 24 4.95 -2.43 -1.78
N TRP A 25 3.77 -2.62 -1.19
CA TRP A 25 2.69 -3.43 -1.75
C TRP A 25 2.18 -2.84 -3.07
N VAL A 26 1.94 -1.52 -3.12
CA VAL A 26 1.55 -0.80 -4.34
C VAL A 26 2.58 -1.00 -5.44
N LEU A 27 3.88 -0.85 -5.12
CA LEU A 27 4.96 -1.03 -6.09
C LEU A 27 5.05 -2.48 -6.59
N TYR A 28 4.86 -3.45 -5.70
CA TYR A 28 4.86 -4.87 -6.04
C TYR A 28 3.71 -5.23 -7.00
N ASP A 29 2.49 -4.79 -6.68
CA ASP A 29 1.31 -5.05 -7.52
C ASP A 29 1.37 -4.29 -8.84
N LEU A 30 1.87 -3.05 -8.83
CA LEU A 30 2.08 -2.28 -10.06
C LEU A 30 3.10 -2.96 -10.98
N ARG A 31 4.21 -3.48 -10.42
CA ARG A 31 5.19 -4.26 -11.18
C ARG A 31 4.54 -5.51 -11.78
N ASN A 32 3.79 -6.27 -10.99
CA ASN A 32 3.11 -7.47 -11.46
C ASN A 32 2.08 -7.16 -12.56
N LEU A 33 1.34 -6.07 -12.41
CA LEU A 33 0.40 -5.59 -13.43
C LEU A 33 1.12 -5.25 -14.74
N ILE A 34 2.27 -4.57 -14.68
CA ILE A 34 3.07 -4.22 -15.87
C ILE A 34 3.64 -5.49 -16.53
N VAL A 35 4.20 -6.41 -15.74
CA VAL A 35 4.78 -7.67 -16.25
C VAL A 35 3.71 -8.54 -16.90
N THR A 36 2.53 -8.63 -16.30
CA THR A 36 1.41 -9.43 -16.81
C THR A 36 0.60 -8.74 -17.90
N ARG A 37 0.87 -7.45 -18.21
CA ARG A 37 0.14 -6.67 -19.23
C ARG A 37 0.25 -7.24 -20.65
N LYS A 38 1.30 -8.01 -20.93
CA LYS A 38 1.56 -8.68 -22.23
C LYS A 38 0.99 -10.10 -22.32
N LEU A 39 0.46 -10.64 -21.23
CA LEU A 39 -0.20 -11.94 -21.25
C LEU A 39 -1.57 -11.82 -21.91
N ASP A 40 -2.00 -12.91 -22.55
CA ASP A 40 -3.20 -12.96 -23.37
C ASP A 40 -4.45 -12.56 -22.55
N ARG A 41 -5.10 -11.46 -22.94
CA ARG A 41 -6.19 -10.84 -22.16
C ARG A 41 -7.50 -11.63 -22.21
N ALA A 42 -7.57 -12.64 -23.08
CA ALA A 42 -8.72 -13.53 -23.19
C ALA A 42 -8.77 -14.59 -22.07
N ASP A 43 -7.66 -14.78 -21.34
CA ASP A 43 -7.61 -15.75 -20.24
C ASP A 43 -8.28 -15.17 -18.97
N PRO A 44 -9.36 -15.78 -18.45
CA PRO A 44 -10.04 -15.32 -17.24
C PRO A 44 -9.12 -15.30 -16.00
N VAL A 45 -8.09 -16.15 -15.93
CA VAL A 45 -7.13 -16.18 -14.82
C VAL A 45 -6.26 -14.92 -14.80
N VAL A 46 -5.91 -14.39 -15.98
CA VAL A 46 -5.14 -13.14 -16.10
C VAL A 46 -6.00 -11.95 -15.65
N ARG A 47 -7.30 -11.95 -16.01
CA ARG A 47 -8.24 -10.91 -15.60
C ARG A 47 -8.46 -10.88 -14.08
N ASP A 48 -8.59 -12.04 -13.45
CA ASP A 48 -8.75 -12.13 -11.99
C ASP A 48 -7.47 -11.68 -11.26
N ARG A 49 -6.28 -12.01 -11.79
CA ARG A 49 -5.01 -11.48 -11.26
C ARG A 49 -4.92 -9.96 -11.40
N HIS A 50 -5.32 -9.40 -12.54
CA HIS A 50 -5.37 -7.94 -12.73
C HIS A 50 -6.32 -7.27 -11.74
N PHE A 51 -7.50 -7.85 -11.51
CA PHE A 51 -8.41 -7.35 -10.48
C PHE A 51 -7.77 -7.38 -9.09
N GLY A 52 -7.11 -8.49 -8.74
CA GLY A 52 -6.36 -8.62 -7.49
C GLY A 52 -5.29 -7.53 -7.33
N TYR A 53 -4.48 -7.28 -8.35
CA TYR A 53 -3.45 -6.24 -8.33
C TYR A 53 -4.05 -4.83 -8.22
N VAL A 54 -5.16 -4.57 -8.91
CA VAL A 54 -5.87 -3.27 -8.81
C VAL A 54 -6.40 -3.06 -7.39
N MET A 55 -7.03 -4.06 -6.79
CA MET A 55 -7.51 -3.98 -5.42
C MET A 55 -6.38 -3.80 -4.41
N GLY A 56 -5.24 -4.49 -4.59
CA GLY A 56 -4.06 -4.31 -3.76
C GLY A 56 -3.49 -2.89 -3.83
N ILE A 57 -3.43 -2.30 -5.04
CA ILE A 57 -3.05 -0.90 -5.22
C ILE A 57 -4.02 0.03 -4.48
N VAL A 58 -5.34 -0.18 -4.62
CA VAL A 58 -6.36 0.64 -3.94
C VAL A 58 -6.20 0.58 -2.43
N ILE A 59 -6.06 -0.62 -1.86
CA ILE A 59 -5.87 -0.81 -0.41
C ILE A 59 -4.59 -0.10 0.06
N GLY A 60 -3.49 -0.26 -0.69
CA GLY A 60 -2.23 0.40 -0.36
C GLY A 60 -2.33 1.94 -0.41
N VAL A 61 -3.00 2.50 -1.42
CA VAL A 61 -3.24 3.95 -1.50
C VAL A 61 -4.09 4.44 -0.33
N VAL A 62 -5.16 3.72 0.04
CA VAL A 62 -5.99 4.06 1.22
C VAL A 62 -5.16 4.03 2.50
N GLY A 63 -4.26 3.06 2.66
CA GLY A 63 -3.33 2.98 3.80
C GLY A 63 -2.40 4.20 3.88
N VAL A 64 -1.79 4.60 2.76
CA VAL A 64 -0.93 5.79 2.67
C VAL A 64 -1.71 7.06 2.99
N LEU A 65 -2.91 7.24 2.41
CA LEU A 65 -3.77 8.39 2.70
C LEU A 65 -4.20 8.44 4.17
N GLY A 66 -4.50 7.28 4.77
CA GLY A 66 -4.79 7.15 6.20
C GLY A 66 -3.62 7.63 7.07
N CYS A 67 -2.39 7.22 6.73
CA CYS A 67 -1.19 7.68 7.42
C CYS A 67 -0.94 9.19 7.28
N LEU A 68 -1.17 9.75 6.09
CA LEU A 68 -1.04 11.20 5.83
C LEU A 68 -2.06 12.01 6.63
N LYS A 69 -3.32 11.56 6.66
CA LYS A 69 -4.39 12.17 7.47
C LYS A 69 -4.07 12.07 8.96
N PHE A 70 -3.54 10.94 9.42
CA PHE A 70 -3.14 10.73 10.80
C PHE A 70 -2.01 11.68 11.25
N HIS A 71 -1.18 12.14 10.31
CA HIS A 71 -0.15 13.16 10.52
C HIS A 71 -0.65 14.60 10.28
N GLY A 72 -1.91 14.80 9.88
CA GLY A 72 -2.47 16.12 9.59
C GLY A 72 -1.91 16.79 8.33
N VAL A 73 -1.34 16.00 7.42
CA VAL A 73 -0.77 16.50 6.14
C VAL A 73 -1.86 16.77 5.10
N VAL A 74 -3.02 16.09 5.22
CA VAL A 74 -4.20 16.19 4.35
C VAL A 74 -5.47 16.21 5.20
#